data_AF-A0A8T5I0I1-F1
#
_entry.id   AF-A0A8T5I0I1-F1
#
_cell.length_a   1.000
_cell.length_b   1.000
_cell.length_c   1.000
_cell.angle_alpha   90.00
_cell.angle_beta   90.00
_cell.angle_gamma   90.00
#
_symmetry.space_group_name_H-M   'P 1'
#
loop_
_entity.id
_entity.type
_entity.pdbx_description
1 polymer ?
#
loop_
_entity_poly.entity_id
_entity_poly.type
_entity_poly.pdbx_seq_one_letter_code
_entity_poly.pdbx_strand_id
1 'polypeptide(L)'
;MKELVEKLSADDLFKDWQKENPESFLSHFFVPLDSKFNFNSSWEIGYFANEQITVFVANDNGFEIKPADQIFKKPNAEVEPLKLDEVKLSFEQALEIFKEKFPETFPAAVLGDGFLILQTYQGKTVWNFTFITKQLKFANLKINANTGEVEDSQEVDLVHK
;
A
#
# COMPACT_ATOMS: atom_id res chain seq x y z
N MET A 1 10.70 5.99 -2.25
CA MET A 1 10.27 4.70 -2.83
C MET A 1 11.31 4.09 -3.75
N LYS A 2 11.74 4.76 -4.84
CA LYS A 2 12.77 4.24 -5.76
C LYS A 2 14.04 3.78 -5.04
N GLU A 3 14.58 4.63 -4.16
CA GLU A 3 15.75 4.29 -3.33
C GLU A 3 15.55 3.03 -2.47
N LEU A 4 14.33 2.77 -1.99
CA LEU A 4 14.05 1.60 -1.17
C LEU A 4 14.08 0.32 -2.02
N VAL A 5 13.59 0.38 -3.25
CA VAL A 5 13.69 -0.73 -4.22
C VAL A 5 15.14 -0.96 -4.63
N GLU A 6 15.91 0.10 -4.85
CA GLU A 6 17.33 -0.01 -5.18
C GLU A 6 18.11 -0.69 -4.05
N LYS A 7 17.83 -0.31 -2.79
CA LYS A 7 18.40 -0.98 -1.61
C LYS A 7 18.00 -2.45 -1.54
N LEU A 8 16.72 -2.78 -1.73
CA LEU A 8 16.25 -4.17 -1.73
C LEU A 8 16.90 -4.98 -2.87
N SER A 9 17.01 -4.41 -4.07
CA SER A 9 17.60 -5.06 -5.25
C SER A 9 19.10 -5.35 -5.06
N ALA A 10 19.77 -4.57 -4.22
CA ALA A 10 21.17 -4.76 -3.86
C ALA A 10 21.38 -5.77 -2.72
N ASP A 11 20.32 -6.16 -2.01
CA ASP A 11 20.37 -7.10 -0.89
C ASP A 11 20.51 -8.56 -1.36
N ASP A 12 21.33 -9.35 -0.68
CA ASP A 12 21.61 -10.72 -1.09
C ASP A 12 20.42 -11.67 -0.87
N LEU A 13 19.61 -11.42 0.18
CA LEU A 13 18.36 -12.17 0.42
C LEU A 13 17.41 -12.03 -0.77
N PHE A 14 17.24 -10.79 -1.26
CA PHE A 14 16.37 -10.52 -2.38
C PHE A 14 16.90 -11.12 -3.68
N LYS A 15 18.21 -10.99 -3.96
CA LYS A 15 18.82 -11.60 -5.16
C LYS A 15 18.64 -13.11 -5.17
N ASP A 16 18.83 -13.78 -4.04
CA ASP A 16 18.66 -15.22 -3.94
C ASP A 16 17.19 -15.63 -4.12
N TRP A 17 16.27 -14.91 -3.46
CA TRP A 17 14.84 -15.11 -3.65
C TRP A 17 14.39 -14.87 -5.11
N GLN A 18 14.93 -13.85 -5.77
CA GLN A 18 14.56 -13.50 -7.14
C GLN A 18 15.05 -14.54 -8.17
N LYS A 19 16.17 -15.24 -7.91
CA LYS A 19 16.61 -16.37 -8.75
C LYS A 19 15.59 -17.51 -8.75
N GLU A 20 14.92 -17.74 -7.62
CA GLU A 20 13.86 -18.74 -7.48
C GLU A 20 12.50 -18.24 -8.01
N ASN A 21 12.34 -16.92 -8.13
CA ASN A 21 11.11 -16.26 -8.57
C ASN A 21 11.39 -15.29 -9.75
N PRO A 22 11.86 -15.79 -10.90
CA PRO A 22 12.33 -14.94 -12.01
C PRO A 22 11.22 -14.11 -12.66
N GLU A 23 9.97 -14.59 -12.63
CA GLU A 23 8.79 -13.89 -13.15
C GLU A 23 8.17 -12.93 -12.13
N SER A 24 8.83 -12.72 -10.99
CA SER A 24 8.32 -11.84 -9.95
C SER A 24 8.28 -10.38 -10.38
N PHE A 25 7.33 -9.62 -9.84
CA PHE A 25 7.26 -8.18 -10.04
C PHE A 25 6.87 -7.43 -8.77
N LEU A 26 7.32 -6.18 -8.68
CA LEU A 26 6.92 -5.27 -7.60
C LEU A 26 5.42 -5.01 -7.70
N SER A 27 4.68 -5.36 -6.66
CA SER A 27 3.22 -5.27 -6.60
C SER A 27 2.75 -4.04 -5.84
N HIS A 28 3.35 -3.76 -4.68
CA HIS A 28 2.92 -2.64 -3.85
C HIS A 28 3.97 -2.24 -2.81
N PHE A 29 3.77 -1.06 -2.24
CA PHE A 29 4.30 -0.69 -0.92
C PHE A 29 3.16 -0.59 0.07
N PHE A 30 3.40 -1.01 1.31
CA PHE A 30 2.43 -0.93 2.40
C PHE A 30 3.06 -0.31 3.65
N VAL A 31 2.30 0.50 4.38
CA VAL A 31 2.68 0.95 5.73
C VAL A 31 1.44 1.13 6.61
N PRO A 32 1.45 0.64 7.86
CA PRO A 32 0.41 0.94 8.83
C PRO A 32 0.54 2.36 9.36
N LEU A 33 -0.61 3.03 9.51
CA LEU A 33 -0.72 4.41 9.97
C LEU A 33 -1.58 4.48 11.24
N ASP A 34 -1.18 5.30 12.20
CA ASP A 34 -2.08 5.69 13.28
C ASP A 34 -3.10 6.74 12.81
N SER A 35 -4.09 7.04 13.65
CA SER A 35 -5.08 8.10 13.40
C SER A 35 -4.51 9.52 13.21
N LYS A 36 -3.21 9.73 13.44
CA LYS A 36 -2.48 10.99 13.23
C LYS A 36 -1.52 10.92 12.04
N PHE A 37 -1.58 9.86 11.24
CA PHE A 37 -0.75 9.62 10.06
C PHE A 37 0.73 9.35 10.36
N ASN A 38 1.08 8.95 11.58
CA ASN A 38 2.42 8.47 11.90
C ASN A 38 2.59 7.02 11.43
N PHE A 39 3.79 6.69 10.97
CA PHE A 39 4.17 5.31 10.64
C PHE A 39 4.29 4.47 11.91
N ASN A 40 3.54 3.38 11.97
CA ASN A 40 3.64 2.42 13.08
C ASN A 40 4.73 1.35 12.84
N SER A 41 5.27 1.27 11.62
CA SER A 41 6.36 0.37 11.26
C SER A 41 7.13 0.91 10.05
N SER A 42 8.21 0.21 9.67
CA SER A 42 8.88 0.38 8.38
C SER A 42 7.93 0.08 7.22
N TRP A 43 8.25 0.62 6.05
CA TRP A 43 7.61 0.25 4.79
C TRP A 43 7.81 -1.22 4.48
N GLU A 44 6.71 -1.86 4.07
CA GLU A 44 6.68 -3.20 3.54
C GLU A 44 6.67 -3.13 1.99
N ILE A 45 7.45 -3.99 1.35
CA ILE A 45 7.62 -4.04 -0.12
C ILE A 45 7.11 -5.38 -0.60
N GLY A 46 5.98 -5.38 -1.30
CA GLY A 46 5.34 -6.60 -1.78
C GLY A 46 5.78 -6.92 -3.21
N TYR A 47 6.30 -8.13 -3.42
CA TYR A 47 6.52 -8.71 -4.74
C TYR A 47 5.53 -9.85 -4.99
N PHE A 48 4.97 -9.90 -6.19
CA PHE A 48 4.06 -10.97 -6.60
C PHE A 48 4.80 -12.00 -7.45
N ALA A 49 4.64 -13.28 -7.11
CA ALA A 49 5.15 -14.42 -7.87
C ALA A 49 4.32 -15.67 -7.53
N ASN A 50 4.08 -16.57 -8.50
CA ASN A 50 3.43 -17.86 -8.25
C ASN A 50 2.10 -17.76 -7.47
N GLU A 51 1.26 -16.78 -7.84
CA GLU A 51 -0.01 -16.46 -7.17
C GLU A 51 0.08 -15.95 -5.73
N GLN A 52 1.30 -15.79 -5.22
CA GLN A 52 1.60 -15.37 -3.85
C GLN A 52 2.30 -14.01 -3.83
N ILE A 53 2.16 -13.32 -2.70
CA ILE A 53 2.86 -12.08 -2.39
C ILE A 53 3.93 -12.45 -1.38
N THR A 54 5.19 -12.16 -1.70
CA THR A 54 6.29 -12.15 -0.74
C THR A 54 6.51 -10.71 -0.29
N VAL A 55 6.57 -10.50 1.02
CA VAL A 55 6.72 -9.16 1.61
C VAL A 55 8.11 -9.03 2.20
N PHE A 56 8.82 -7.98 1.80
CA PHE A 56 10.12 -7.61 2.33
C PHE A 56 9.99 -6.40 3.25
N VAL A 57 10.67 -6.45 4.39
CA VAL A 57 10.70 -5.35 5.37
C VAL A 57 12.14 -4.99 5.66
N ALA A 58 12.45 -3.69 5.67
CA ALA A 58 13.77 -3.22 6.06
C ALA A 58 13.95 -3.31 7.59
N ASN A 59 15.10 -3.83 8.02
CA ASN A 59 15.53 -3.90 9.42
C ASN A 59 16.95 -3.31 9.57
N ASP A 60 17.48 -3.29 10.79
CA ASP A 60 18.80 -2.71 11.09
C ASP A 60 19.97 -3.42 10.36
N ASN A 61 19.76 -4.65 9.88
CA ASN A 61 20.78 -5.49 9.26
C ASN A 61 20.53 -5.76 7.77
N GLY A 62 19.62 -5.02 7.12
CA GLY A 62 19.25 -5.23 5.71
C GLY A 62 17.75 -5.45 5.56
N PHE A 63 17.36 -6.57 4.96
CA PHE A 63 15.96 -6.93 4.74
C PHE A 63 15.63 -8.30 5.32
N GLU A 64 14.35 -8.49 5.64
CA GLU A 64 13.78 -9.78 5.99
C GLU A 64 12.51 -10.05 5.18
N ILE A 65 12.22 -11.34 4.96
CA ILE A 65 10.95 -11.77 4.39
C ILE A 65 9.97 -11.96 5.54
N LYS A 66 8.85 -11.25 5.50
CA LYS A 66 7.76 -11.43 6.46
C LYS A 66 7.13 -12.81 6.25
N PRO A 67 6.86 -13.58 7.31
CA PRO A 67 6.14 -14.85 7.20
C PRO A 67 4.83 -14.63 6.43
N ALA A 68 4.47 -15.59 5.57
CA ALA A 68 3.25 -15.50 4.78
C ALA A 68 2.02 -15.51 5.70
N ASP A 69 1.53 -14.33 6.07
CA ASP A 69 0.17 -14.18 6.57
C ASP A 69 -0.78 -14.46 5.40
N GLN A 70 -1.85 -15.21 5.65
CA GLN A 70 -2.84 -15.58 4.63
C GLN A 70 -3.22 -14.35 3.82
N ILE A 71 -2.79 -14.33 2.55
CA ILE A 71 -3.01 -13.20 1.67
C ILE A 71 -4.52 -13.04 1.54
N PHE A 72 -5.08 -12.01 2.15
CA PHE A 72 -6.48 -11.63 2.01
C PHE A 72 -6.72 -11.07 0.61
N LYS A 73 -6.55 -11.91 -0.43
CA LYS A 73 -7.10 -11.63 -1.75
C LYS A 73 -8.61 -11.79 -1.65
N LYS A 74 -9.35 -10.77 -2.06
CA LYS A 74 -10.73 -11.00 -2.51
C LYS A 74 -10.64 -12.02 -3.66
N PRO A 75 -11.51 -13.05 -3.70
CA PRO A 75 -11.57 -13.95 -4.83
C PRO A 75 -11.68 -13.11 -6.12
N ASN A 76 -10.76 -13.35 -7.08
CA ASN A 76 -10.67 -12.66 -8.38
C ASN A 76 -10.07 -11.25 -8.41
N ALA A 77 -9.43 -10.77 -7.34
CA ALA A 77 -8.63 -9.54 -7.45
C ALA A 77 -7.31 -9.81 -8.18
N GLU A 78 -7.15 -9.23 -9.37
CA GLU A 78 -5.90 -9.27 -10.13
C GLU A 78 -4.84 -8.42 -9.43
N VAL A 79 -3.62 -8.96 -9.29
CA VAL A 79 -2.48 -8.22 -8.76
C VAL A 79 -1.71 -7.64 -9.92
N GLU A 80 -1.68 -6.31 -10.01
CA GLU A 80 -1.03 -5.60 -11.11
C GLU A 80 0.40 -5.19 -10.73
N PRO A 81 1.35 -5.16 -11.68
CA PRO A 81 2.67 -4.60 -11.44
C PRO A 81 2.61 -3.11 -11.14
N LEU A 82 3.28 -2.70 -10.06
CA LEU A 82 3.40 -1.31 -9.68
C LEU A 82 4.33 -0.57 -10.65
N LYS A 83 3.77 0.42 -11.36
CA LYS A 83 4.52 1.27 -12.29
C LYS A 83 5.19 2.42 -11.52
N LEU A 84 6.30 2.13 -10.87
CA LEU A 84 6.99 3.08 -9.98
C LEU A 84 7.45 4.37 -10.68
N ASP A 85 7.65 4.33 -12.01
CA ASP A 85 8.00 5.50 -12.80
C ASP A 85 6.84 6.48 -13.02
N GLU A 86 5.60 6.06 -12.82
CA GLU A 86 4.42 6.92 -12.89
C GLU A 86 4.19 7.71 -11.59
N VAL A 87 4.87 7.35 -10.50
CA VAL A 87 4.71 7.97 -9.18
C VAL A 87 5.43 9.31 -9.17
N LYS A 88 4.68 10.41 -9.21
CA LYS A 88 5.21 11.78 -9.14
C LYS A 88 4.96 12.44 -7.80
N LEU A 89 3.90 12.05 -7.10
CA LEU A 89 3.57 12.56 -5.78
C LEU A 89 4.26 11.74 -4.70
N SER A 90 4.92 12.44 -3.77
CA SER A 90 5.44 11.84 -2.55
C SER A 90 4.30 11.43 -1.60
N PHE A 91 4.63 10.65 -0.58
CA PHE A 91 3.70 10.32 0.50
C PHE A 91 3.13 11.58 1.15
N GLU A 92 3.98 12.55 1.47
CA GLU A 92 3.60 13.80 2.13
C GLU A 92 2.62 14.60 1.26
N GLN A 93 2.88 14.69 -0.05
CA GLN A 93 1.99 15.37 -0.99
C GLN A 93 0.63 14.67 -1.09
N ALA A 94 0.63 13.33 -1.20
CA ALA A 94 -0.60 12.56 -1.24
C ALA A 94 -1.38 12.64 0.09
N LEU A 95 -0.69 12.71 1.21
CA LEU A 95 -1.28 12.85 2.54
C LEU A 95 -1.96 14.22 2.71
N GLU A 96 -1.37 15.30 2.22
CA GLU A 96 -2.03 16.62 2.27
C GLU A 96 -3.31 16.65 1.42
N ILE A 97 -3.29 16.04 0.22
CA ILE A 97 -4.49 15.87 -0.60
C ILE A 97 -5.53 15.02 0.14
N PHE A 98 -5.11 13.93 0.79
CA PHE A 98 -6.00 13.09 1.58
C PHE A 98 -6.66 13.89 2.71
N LYS A 99 -5.91 14.68 3.49
CA LYS A 99 -6.45 15.50 4.57
C LYS A 99 -7.47 16.54 4.09
N GLU A 100 -7.29 17.06 2.88
CA GLU A 100 -8.25 17.97 2.24
C GLU A 100 -9.52 17.21 1.79
N LYS A 101 -9.35 16.10 1.06
CA LYS A 101 -10.45 15.41 0.37
C LYS A 101 -11.24 14.45 1.25
N PHE A 102 -10.62 13.90 2.29
CA PHE A 102 -11.28 12.97 3.19
C PHE A 102 -12.50 13.57 3.91
N PRO A 103 -12.45 14.75 4.55
CA PRO A 103 -13.63 15.32 5.20
C PRO A 103 -14.73 15.75 4.20
N GLU A 104 -14.36 16.09 2.96
CA GLU A 104 -15.34 16.36 1.89
C GLU A 104 -16.09 15.09 1.49
N THR A 105 -15.36 13.97 1.42
CA THR A 105 -15.89 12.67 0.97
C THR A 105 -16.63 11.93 2.08
N PHE A 106 -16.14 12.02 3.32
CA PHE A 106 -16.64 11.31 4.50
C PHE A 106 -16.87 12.27 5.67
N PRO A 107 -17.83 13.21 5.58
CA PRO A 107 -17.97 14.32 6.53
C PRO A 107 -18.32 13.89 7.97
N ALA A 108 -18.90 12.71 8.15
CA ALA A 108 -19.27 12.18 9.48
C ALA A 108 -18.21 11.20 10.03
N ALA A 109 -17.20 10.84 9.25
CA ALA A 109 -16.20 9.86 9.64
C ALA A 109 -15.19 10.44 10.62
N VAL A 110 -14.93 9.71 11.70
CA VAL A 110 -13.85 10.02 12.63
C VAL A 110 -12.75 8.99 12.43
N LEU A 111 -11.56 9.43 12.01
CA LEU A 111 -10.43 8.55 11.76
C LEU A 111 -10.03 7.78 13.03
N GLY A 112 -9.89 6.46 12.87
CA GLY A 112 -9.09 5.61 13.75
C GLY A 112 -7.78 5.25 13.05
N ASP A 113 -7.21 4.11 13.41
CA ASP A 113 -5.98 3.62 12.77
C ASP A 113 -6.28 2.99 11.40
N GLY A 114 -5.24 2.89 10.58
CA GLY A 114 -5.37 2.47 9.21
C GLY A 114 -4.05 2.05 8.58
N PHE A 115 -4.01 2.13 7.27
CA PHE A 115 -2.83 1.84 6.48
C PHE A 115 -2.88 2.58 5.15
N LEU A 116 -1.73 2.64 4.51
CA LEU A 116 -1.54 3.17 3.17
C LEU A 116 -0.93 2.10 2.28
N ILE A 117 -1.46 1.98 1.06
CA ILE A 117 -0.89 1.14 0.00
C ILE A 117 -0.57 2.00 -1.21
N LEU A 118 0.67 1.96 -1.70
CA LEU A 118 1.00 2.41 -3.05
C LEU A 118 0.93 1.20 -3.98
N GLN A 119 -0.03 1.18 -4.89
CA GLN A 119 -0.29 0.04 -5.76
C GLN A 119 -0.82 0.49 -7.12
N THR A 120 -0.84 -0.42 -8.09
CA THR A 120 -1.64 -0.24 -9.29
C THR A 120 -3.03 -0.82 -9.07
N TYR A 121 -4.06 -0.05 -9.42
CA TYR A 121 -5.47 -0.40 -9.32
C TYR A 121 -6.17 0.00 -10.61
N GLN A 122 -6.72 -0.98 -11.34
CA GLN A 122 -7.39 -0.77 -12.63
C GLN A 122 -6.49 -0.03 -13.63
N GLY A 123 -5.22 -0.45 -13.71
CA GLY A 123 -4.21 0.14 -14.58
C GLY A 123 -3.64 1.49 -14.12
N LYS A 124 -4.13 2.07 -13.01
CA LYS A 124 -3.69 3.37 -12.48
C LYS A 124 -2.86 3.20 -11.21
N THR A 125 -1.75 3.91 -11.12
CA THR A 125 -0.92 3.95 -9.92
C THR A 125 -1.52 4.89 -8.88
N VAL A 126 -1.87 4.38 -7.71
CA VAL A 126 -2.63 5.12 -6.68
C VAL A 126 -2.00 5.01 -5.29
N TRP A 127 -2.09 6.10 -4.53
CA TRP A 127 -1.99 6.13 -3.08
C TRP A 127 -3.35 5.79 -2.49
N ASN A 128 -3.46 4.58 -1.94
CA ASN A 128 -4.69 4.04 -1.40
C ASN A 128 -4.68 4.12 0.14
N PHE A 129 -5.35 5.14 0.67
CA PHE A 129 -5.52 5.33 2.11
C PHE A 129 -6.74 4.58 2.60
N THR A 130 -6.56 3.72 3.61
CA THR A 130 -7.67 2.99 4.23
C THR A 130 -7.61 3.16 5.74
N PHE A 131 -8.70 3.64 6.33
CA PHE A 131 -8.81 3.82 7.78
C PHE A 131 -10.04 3.10 8.32
N ILE A 132 -9.89 2.53 9.50
CA ILE A 132 -11.02 2.05 10.30
C ILE A 132 -11.51 3.25 11.11
N THR A 133 -12.71 3.74 10.81
CA THR A 133 -13.29 4.85 11.55
C THR A 133 -13.70 4.43 12.94
N LYS A 134 -13.86 5.38 13.87
CA LYS A 134 -14.38 5.10 15.22
C LYS A 134 -15.82 4.58 15.21
N GLN A 135 -16.52 4.75 14.09
CA GLN A 135 -17.84 4.18 13.83
C GLN A 135 -17.77 2.73 13.32
N LEU A 136 -16.58 2.10 13.34
CA LEU A 136 -16.34 0.75 12.83
C LEU A 136 -16.73 0.61 11.36
N LYS A 137 -16.28 1.55 10.54
CA LYS A 137 -16.38 1.47 9.07
C LYS A 137 -15.00 1.49 8.46
N PHE A 138 -14.81 0.77 7.36
CA PHE A 138 -13.66 1.03 6.49
C PHE A 138 -13.99 2.24 5.63
N ALA A 139 -13.18 3.29 5.74
CA ALA A 139 -13.18 4.42 4.83
C ALA A 139 -11.91 4.36 3.97
N ASN A 140 -12.11 4.29 2.65
CA ASN A 140 -11.08 4.09 1.66
C ASN A 140 -11.08 5.26 0.67
N LEU A 141 -9.91 5.85 0.41
CA LEU A 141 -9.73 6.91 -0.58
C LEU A 141 -8.50 6.62 -1.43
N LYS A 142 -8.68 6.52 -2.75
CA LYS A 142 -7.60 6.28 -3.71
C LYS A 142 -7.27 7.57 -4.44
N ILE A 143 -6.02 8.01 -4.32
CA ILE A 143 -5.51 9.24 -4.94
C ILE A 143 -4.52 8.83 -6.03
N ASN A 144 -4.69 9.34 -7.24
CA ASN A 144 -3.78 9.09 -8.35
C ASN A 144 -2.36 9.58 -7.99
N ALA A 145 -1.36 8.71 -8.07
CA ALA A 145 0.02 9.02 -7.66
C ALA A 145 0.77 9.94 -8.65
N ASN A 146 0.20 10.18 -9.84
CA ASN A 146 0.71 11.08 -10.86
C ASN A 146 0.00 12.44 -10.84
N THR A 147 -1.33 12.45 -10.73
CA THR A 147 -2.15 13.67 -10.88
C THR A 147 -2.64 14.27 -9.56
N GLY A 148 -2.77 13.45 -8.50
CA GLY A 148 -3.38 13.88 -7.23
C GLY A 148 -4.91 13.88 -7.22
N GLU A 149 -5.54 13.45 -8.32
CA GLU A 149 -7.00 13.34 -8.40
C GLU A 149 -7.51 12.15 -7.57
N VAL A 150 -8.70 12.28 -7.00
CA VAL A 150 -9.39 11.17 -6.34
C VAL A 150 -9.95 10.25 -7.42
N GLU A 151 -9.46 9.01 -7.46
CA GLU A 151 -9.84 8.00 -8.45
C GLU A 151 -11.02 7.15 -8.01
N ASP A 152 -11.11 6.91 -6.71
CA ASP A 152 -12.14 6.07 -6.11
C ASP A 152 -12.26 6.36 -4.62
N SER A 153 -13.44 6.14 -4.07
CA SER A 153 -13.71 6.27 -2.64
C SER A 153 -14.78 5.27 -2.22
N GLN A 154 -14.59 4.62 -1.08
CA GLN A 154 -15.52 3.61 -0.58
C GLN A 154 -15.67 3.72 0.94
N GLU A 155 -16.89 3.62 1.43
CA GLU A 155 -17.19 3.38 2.85
C GLU A 155 -17.90 2.03 2.99
N VAL A 156 -17.44 1.16 3.90
CA VAL A 156 -18.03 -0.15 4.17
C VAL A 156 -18.19 -0.35 5.67
N ASP A 157 -19.42 -0.67 6.12
CA ASP A 157 -19.69 -1.00 7.52
C ASP A 157 -19.05 -2.35 7.90
N LEU A 158 -18.34 -2.41 9.04
CA LEU A 158 -17.77 -3.66 9.54
C LEU A 158 -18.80 -4.55 10.27
N VAL A 159 -19.93 -3.96 10.70
CA VAL A 159 -20.86 -4.57 11.67
C VAL A 159 -22.00 -5.33 11.00
N HIS A 160 -22.06 -5.44 9.67
CA HIS A 160 -23.09 -6.23 8.98
C HIS A 160 -22.47 -7.34 8.13
N LYS A 161 -22.57 -8.58 8.63
CA LYS A 161 -22.50 -9.83 7.87
C LYS A 161 -23.85 -10.54 7.99
#